data_AF-A0A847GPJ7-F1
#
_entry.id   AF-A0A847GPJ7-F1
#
_cell.length_a   1.000
_cell.length_b   1.000
_cell.length_c   1.000
_cell.angle_alpha   90.00
_cell.angle_beta   90.00
_cell.angle_gamma   90.00
#
_symmetry.space_group_name_H-M   'P 1'
#
loop_
_entity.id
_entity.type
_entity.pdbx_description
1 polymer ?
#
loop_
_entity_poly.entity_id
_entity_poly.type
_entity_poly.pdbx_seq_one_letter_code
_entity_poly.pdbx_strand_id
1 'polypeptide(L)'
;MTAACRSKRPADIKDVLSGEELRKAISPSNYRAWIPAQAALPTAELQGHVLTVRNIRNCQYLNADDYVVRYYDRSFDLSQLQSVDFVTVPFQESPTLAHTMLSFGFGDQDFLAVSVEARYEQGETYSPLKGALRQYELIYVLADERDVIVLRAKHRKDDVYLYRTRATPELARALLLDVLARVNKLAMQPEFYDAMSNNCTTNIVAHVNRVHPGRVPLNIGVLLPGYADRLAYDLGLLDTQLPFEKLKKQAKIDRVAVRYAEDADFSRRIRQR
;
A
#
# COMPACT_ATOMS: atom_id res chain seq x y z
N MET A 1 -62.58 5.31 20.64
CA MET A 1 -61.73 6.21 19.84
C MET A 1 -60.38 5.55 19.67
N THR A 2 -60.12 5.04 18.47
CA THR A 2 -58.97 4.23 18.09
C THR A 2 -57.71 5.08 17.93
N ALA A 3 -56.62 4.66 18.58
CA ALA A 3 -55.30 5.28 18.46
C ALA A 3 -54.71 5.00 17.07
N ALA A 4 -54.51 6.06 16.28
CA ALA A 4 -53.86 5.95 14.98
C ALA A 4 -52.34 5.92 15.16
N CYS A 5 -51.76 4.74 15.01
CA CYS A 5 -50.33 4.51 14.86
C CYS A 5 -49.86 5.15 13.53
N ARG A 6 -49.15 6.28 13.59
CA ARG A 6 -48.46 6.84 12.40
C ARG A 6 -47.14 6.11 12.22
N SER A 7 -47.07 5.19 11.26
CA SER A 7 -45.81 4.63 10.80
C SER A 7 -44.96 5.75 10.19
N LYS A 8 -43.78 6.02 10.78
CA LYS A 8 -42.74 6.78 10.11
C LYS A 8 -42.22 5.90 8.97
N ARG A 9 -42.43 6.34 7.72
CA ARG A 9 -41.72 5.77 6.57
C ARG A 9 -40.22 5.82 6.85
N PRO A 10 -39.43 4.79 6.52
CA PRO A 10 -37.97 4.90 6.57
C PRO A 10 -37.56 6.06 5.66
N ALA A 11 -36.72 6.95 6.19
CA ALA A 11 -36.17 8.06 5.42
C ALA A 11 -35.46 7.49 4.19
N ASP A 12 -35.83 8.00 3.01
CA ASP A 12 -35.16 7.66 1.76
C ASP A 12 -33.70 8.10 1.89
N ILE A 13 -32.72 7.27 1.48
CA ILE A 13 -31.28 7.57 1.60
C ILE A 13 -30.91 8.91 0.92
N LYS A 14 -31.76 9.38 0.00
CA LYS A 14 -31.66 10.66 -0.67
C LYS A 14 -31.94 11.89 0.23
N ASP A 15 -32.63 11.71 1.36
CA ASP A 15 -33.00 12.82 2.26
C ASP A 15 -31.91 13.16 3.31
N VAL A 16 -30.78 12.45 3.33
CA VAL A 16 -29.74 12.58 4.37
C VAL A 16 -28.40 13.14 3.84
N LEU A 17 -28.19 13.17 2.52
CA LEU A 17 -26.93 13.58 1.92
C LEU A 17 -27.14 14.77 0.99
N SER A 18 -26.29 15.80 1.10
CA SER A 18 -26.29 16.92 0.15
C SER A 18 -25.98 16.41 -1.28
N GLY A 19 -26.31 17.18 -2.31
CA GLY A 19 -25.99 16.81 -3.69
C GLY A 19 -24.48 16.60 -3.95
N GLU A 20 -23.63 17.22 -3.13
CA GLU A 20 -22.18 17.04 -3.15
C GLU A 20 -21.77 15.73 -2.47
N GLU A 21 -22.34 15.42 -1.31
CA GLU A 21 -22.13 14.14 -0.61
C GLU A 21 -22.61 12.94 -1.44
N LEU A 22 -23.75 13.08 -2.14
CA LEU A 22 -24.24 12.09 -3.10
C LEU A 22 -23.29 11.91 -4.29
N ARG A 23 -22.75 13.00 -4.85
CA ARG A 23 -21.76 12.90 -5.95
C ARG A 23 -20.47 12.21 -5.50
N LYS A 24 -19.98 12.53 -4.29
CA LYS A 24 -18.80 11.89 -3.70
C LYS A 24 -18.96 10.38 -3.53
N ALA A 25 -20.14 9.94 -3.11
CA ALA A 25 -20.45 8.51 -2.92
C ALA A 25 -20.62 7.73 -4.24
N ILE A 26 -20.81 8.41 -5.37
CA ILE A 26 -21.17 7.77 -6.65
C ILE A 26 -20.04 7.81 -7.68
N SER A 27 -19.14 8.80 -7.63
CA SER A 27 -18.06 8.93 -8.63
C SER A 27 -16.70 9.23 -7.99
N PRO A 28 -15.67 8.40 -8.24
CA PRO A 28 -14.33 8.66 -7.76
C PRO A 28 -13.73 9.84 -8.53
N SER A 29 -12.89 10.65 -7.88
CA SER A 29 -12.25 11.81 -8.51
C SER A 29 -10.76 11.85 -8.20
N ASN A 30 -9.96 12.48 -9.07
CA ASN A 30 -8.59 12.88 -8.76
C ASN A 30 -8.51 14.33 -8.25
N TYR A 31 -9.60 15.09 -8.39
CA TYR A 31 -9.72 16.50 -8.03
C TYR A 31 -10.63 16.63 -6.81
N ARG A 32 -10.04 16.47 -5.61
CA ARG A 32 -10.66 16.75 -4.32
C ARG A 32 -9.63 17.41 -3.40
N ALA A 33 -10.07 17.90 -2.24
CA ALA A 33 -9.18 18.46 -1.24
C ALA A 33 -8.45 17.34 -0.49
N TRP A 34 -7.46 16.71 -1.13
CA TRP A 34 -6.70 15.61 -0.54
C TRP A 34 -5.81 16.05 0.62
N ILE A 35 -5.52 15.14 1.53
CA ILE A 35 -4.44 15.36 2.51
C ILE A 35 -3.10 15.57 1.79
N PRO A 36 -2.19 16.40 2.34
CA PRO A 36 -0.94 16.76 1.66
C PRO A 36 -0.11 15.54 1.19
N ALA A 37 -0.02 14.48 2.01
CA ALA A 37 0.78 13.29 1.69
C ALA A 37 0.25 12.45 0.51
N GLN A 38 -0.96 12.72 0.05
CA GLN A 38 -1.64 11.98 -1.03
C GLN A 38 -2.19 12.92 -2.13
N ALA A 39 -1.78 14.19 -2.10
CA ALA A 39 -2.26 15.19 -3.04
C ALA A 39 -1.68 15.01 -4.44
N ALA A 40 -0.38 14.70 -4.55
CA ALA A 40 0.26 14.41 -5.83
C ALA A 40 0.09 12.93 -6.22
N LEU A 41 -0.31 12.70 -7.48
CA LEU A 41 -0.39 11.35 -8.05
C LEU A 41 0.92 11.00 -8.73
N PRO A 42 1.50 9.82 -8.46
CA PRO A 42 2.66 9.37 -9.19
C PRO A 42 2.32 8.95 -10.61
N THR A 43 3.28 9.10 -11.51
CA THR A 43 3.25 8.56 -12.87
C THR A 43 4.59 7.93 -13.19
N ALA A 44 4.60 7.04 -14.19
CA ALA A 44 5.81 6.38 -14.62
C ALA A 44 5.86 6.23 -16.13
N GLU A 45 7.03 6.47 -16.71
CA GLU A 45 7.28 6.39 -18.15
C GLU A 45 8.48 5.49 -18.40
N LEU A 46 8.34 4.57 -19.36
CA LEU A 46 9.41 3.67 -19.77
C LEU A 46 9.93 4.06 -21.15
N GLN A 47 11.23 4.33 -21.24
CA GLN A 47 11.94 4.58 -22.49
C GLN A 47 13.09 3.59 -22.62
N GLY A 48 12.90 2.54 -23.43
CA GLY A 48 13.84 1.41 -23.51
C GLY A 48 13.96 0.71 -22.15
N HIS A 49 15.14 0.78 -21.54
CA HIS A 49 15.41 0.23 -20.20
C HIS A 49 15.32 1.27 -19.08
N VAL A 50 15.16 2.55 -19.41
CA VAL A 50 15.11 3.63 -18.42
C VAL A 50 13.67 3.89 -18.00
N LEU A 51 13.38 3.57 -16.75
CA LEU A 51 12.12 3.85 -16.11
C LEU A 51 12.20 5.18 -15.37
N THR A 52 11.44 6.19 -15.80
CA THR A 52 11.33 7.47 -15.08
C THR A 52 10.04 7.50 -14.27
N VAL A 53 10.16 7.70 -12.97
CA VAL A 53 9.05 7.80 -12.03
C VAL A 53 8.95 9.24 -11.53
N ARG A 54 7.74 9.80 -11.61
CA ARG A 54 7.42 11.16 -11.19
C ARG A 54 6.64 11.14 -9.88
N ASN A 55 6.82 12.18 -9.08
CA ASN A 55 6.17 12.35 -7.78
C ASN A 55 6.41 11.19 -6.81
N ILE A 56 7.67 10.74 -6.68
CA ILE A 56 8.06 9.80 -5.62
C ILE A 56 7.98 10.55 -4.29
N ARG A 57 7.11 10.05 -3.39
CA ARG A 57 6.89 10.66 -2.07
C ARG A 57 8.09 10.44 -1.15
N ASN A 58 8.45 11.50 -0.44
CA ASN A 58 9.52 11.49 0.56
C ASN A 58 9.15 12.38 1.75
N CYS A 59 8.15 11.95 2.52
CA CYS A 59 7.71 12.66 3.70
C CYS A 59 8.79 12.64 4.80
N GLN A 60 9.00 13.81 5.42
CA GLN A 60 9.80 13.94 6.64
C GLN A 60 8.86 14.14 7.82
N TYR A 61 8.89 13.20 8.76
CA TYR A 61 7.92 13.13 9.85
C TYR A 61 8.49 13.75 11.13
N LEU A 62 7.73 14.68 11.73
CA LEU A 62 7.94 15.13 13.11
C LEU A 62 7.25 14.14 14.06
N ASN A 63 6.02 13.74 13.72
CA ASN A 63 5.26 12.67 14.35
C ASN A 63 4.35 11.97 13.31
N ALA A 64 3.39 11.15 13.75
CA ALA A 64 2.54 10.37 12.84
C ALA A 64 1.60 11.25 11.97
N ASP A 65 1.25 12.44 12.47
CA ASP A 65 0.26 13.34 11.86
C ASP A 65 0.86 14.68 11.41
N ASP A 66 2.07 15.02 11.88
CA ASP A 66 2.81 16.23 11.51
C ASP A 66 4.05 15.88 10.70
N TYR A 67 4.09 16.35 9.45
CA TYR A 67 5.10 16.00 8.48
C TYR A 67 5.24 17.06 7.38
N VAL A 68 6.44 17.13 6.82
CA VAL A 68 6.74 17.90 5.62
C VAL A 68 6.71 16.95 4.42
N VAL A 69 5.73 17.14 3.55
CA VAL A 69 5.63 16.38 2.31
C VAL A 69 6.64 16.90 1.30
N ARG A 70 7.44 15.99 0.74
CA ARG A 70 8.30 16.28 -0.41
C ARG A 70 8.02 15.24 -1.49
N TYR A 71 8.23 15.65 -2.72
CA TYR A 71 8.19 14.79 -3.88
C TYR A 71 9.47 14.99 -4.69
N TYR A 72 9.97 13.92 -5.29
CA TYR A 72 11.06 13.99 -6.24
C TYR A 72 10.81 13.07 -7.43
N ASP A 73 11.49 13.35 -8.52
CA ASP A 73 11.46 12.53 -9.72
C ASP A 73 12.77 11.76 -9.83
N ARG A 74 12.72 10.52 -10.32
CA ARG A 74 13.91 9.70 -10.48
C ARG A 74 13.80 8.75 -11.66
N SER A 75 14.90 8.55 -12.35
CA SER A 75 15.05 7.52 -13.37
C SER A 75 15.83 6.32 -12.81
N PHE A 76 15.36 5.12 -13.13
CA PHE A 76 15.94 3.84 -12.75
C PHE A 76 16.26 3.04 -14.01
N ASP A 77 17.39 2.34 -14.02
CA ASP A 77 17.68 1.34 -15.05
C ASP A 77 17.04 0.01 -14.67
N LEU A 78 16.08 -0.47 -15.47
CA LEU A 78 15.41 -1.76 -15.25
C LEU A 78 16.36 -2.96 -15.34
N SER A 79 17.54 -2.81 -15.95
CA SER A 79 18.59 -3.83 -15.95
C SER A 79 19.19 -4.04 -14.56
N GLN A 80 19.13 -3.02 -13.69
CA GLN A 80 19.61 -3.04 -12.31
C GLN A 80 18.55 -3.55 -11.30
N LEU A 81 17.30 -3.77 -11.72
CA LEU A 81 16.27 -4.31 -10.83
C LEU A 81 16.58 -5.77 -10.50
N GLN A 82 16.96 -6.03 -9.25
CA GLN A 82 17.46 -7.32 -8.79
C GLN A 82 16.49 -8.04 -7.86
N SER A 83 15.66 -7.30 -7.11
CA SER A 83 14.82 -7.89 -6.08
C SER A 83 13.50 -7.16 -5.90
N VAL A 84 12.53 -7.87 -5.33
CA VAL A 84 11.35 -7.28 -4.71
C VAL A 84 11.16 -7.88 -3.33
N ASP A 85 10.88 -7.01 -2.35
CA ASP A 85 10.58 -7.39 -0.98
C ASP A 85 9.11 -7.24 -0.69
N PHE A 86 8.59 -8.12 0.17
CA PHE A 86 7.23 -8.03 0.68
C PHE A 86 7.26 -7.47 2.10
N VAL A 87 6.58 -6.35 2.32
CA VAL A 87 6.51 -5.69 3.62
C VAL A 87 5.09 -5.82 4.17
N THR A 88 4.98 -6.25 5.43
CA THR A 88 3.70 -6.30 6.15
C THR A 88 3.77 -5.52 7.45
N VAL A 89 2.67 -4.82 7.75
CA VAL A 89 2.51 -4.02 8.96
C VAL A 89 1.14 -4.35 9.56
N PRO A 90 1.07 -5.35 10.46
CA PRO A 90 -0.17 -5.72 11.14
C PRO A 90 -0.73 -4.55 11.95
N PHE A 91 -2.04 -4.37 11.94
CA PHE A 91 -2.67 -3.33 12.76
C PHE A 91 -2.75 -3.78 14.21
N GLN A 92 -2.32 -2.92 15.14
CA GLN A 92 -2.27 -3.24 16.57
C GLN A 92 -3.64 -3.65 17.13
N GLU A 93 -4.70 -2.94 16.73
CA GLU A 93 -6.08 -3.19 17.19
C GLU A 93 -6.75 -4.37 16.48
N SER A 94 -6.23 -4.78 15.32
CA SER A 94 -6.77 -5.88 14.53
C SER A 94 -5.66 -6.63 13.80
N PRO A 95 -4.93 -7.52 14.48
CA PRO A 95 -3.77 -8.20 13.90
C PRO A 95 -4.13 -9.15 12.73
N THR A 96 -5.40 -9.47 12.55
CA THR A 96 -5.92 -10.21 11.38
C THR A 96 -5.93 -9.34 10.12
N LEU A 97 -5.80 -8.03 10.27
CA LEU A 97 -5.61 -7.05 9.21
C LEU A 97 -4.17 -6.53 9.27
N ALA A 98 -3.64 -6.23 8.09
CA ALA A 98 -2.31 -5.67 7.92
C ALA A 98 -2.29 -4.76 6.70
N HIS A 99 -1.43 -3.76 6.76
CA HIS A 99 -1.02 -3.04 5.58
C HIS A 99 0.09 -3.81 4.86
N THR A 100 -0.03 -3.99 3.56
CA THR A 100 0.95 -4.70 2.73
C THR A 100 1.56 -3.76 1.70
N MET A 101 2.86 -3.89 1.48
CA MET A 101 3.62 -3.05 0.55
C MET A 101 4.68 -3.89 -0.18
N LEU A 102 5.17 -3.37 -1.29
CA LEU A 102 6.30 -3.91 -2.03
C LEU A 102 7.47 -2.93 -1.99
N SER A 103 8.70 -3.44 -1.99
CA SER A 103 9.90 -2.61 -2.16
C SER A 103 10.80 -3.22 -3.24
N PHE A 104 10.97 -2.50 -4.34
CA PHE A 104 11.74 -2.93 -5.50
C PHE A 104 13.18 -2.43 -5.39
N GLY A 105 14.15 -3.34 -5.43
CA GLY A 105 15.57 -3.03 -5.25
C GLY A 105 16.33 -3.00 -6.58
N PHE A 106 16.88 -1.84 -6.91
CA PHE A 106 17.74 -1.58 -8.07
C PHE A 106 19.22 -1.71 -7.69
N GLY A 107 19.60 -2.85 -7.11
CA GLY A 107 20.88 -3.07 -6.45
C GLY A 107 20.85 -2.70 -4.97
N ASP A 108 22.00 -2.31 -4.41
CA ASP A 108 22.15 -2.17 -2.96
C ASP A 108 21.70 -0.83 -2.40
N GLN A 109 21.58 0.22 -3.21
CA GLN A 109 21.35 1.58 -2.68
C GLN A 109 19.99 2.16 -3.06
N ASP A 110 19.38 1.67 -4.13
CA ASP A 110 18.20 2.28 -4.71
C ASP A 110 16.98 1.39 -4.55
N PHE A 111 16.00 1.90 -3.82
CA PHE A 111 14.75 1.20 -3.56
C PHE A 111 13.55 2.08 -3.92
N LEU A 112 12.56 1.46 -4.55
CA LEU A 112 11.27 2.08 -4.82
C LEU A 112 10.20 1.32 -4.03
N ALA A 113 9.66 1.96 -3.00
CA ALA A 113 8.55 1.39 -2.25
C ALA A 113 7.22 1.71 -2.94
N VAL A 114 6.33 0.72 -2.93
CA VAL A 114 4.97 0.81 -3.46
C VAL A 114 3.99 0.44 -2.36
N SER A 115 3.12 1.38 -2.02
CA SER A 115 2.07 1.23 -1.03
C SER A 115 0.72 1.51 -1.66
N VAL A 116 -0.20 0.55 -1.60
CA VAL A 116 -1.57 0.73 -2.07
C VAL A 116 -2.39 1.22 -0.88
N GLU A 117 -2.89 2.44 -0.95
CA GLU A 117 -3.53 3.11 0.19
C GLU A 117 -4.93 3.57 -0.17
N ALA A 118 -5.78 3.68 0.86
CA ALA A 118 -6.96 4.53 0.77
C ALA A 118 -6.50 5.99 0.73
N ARG A 119 -7.12 6.77 -0.16
CA ARG A 119 -6.85 8.17 -0.37
C ARG A 119 -7.84 9.00 0.43
N TYR A 120 -7.34 9.93 1.24
CA TYR A 120 -8.14 10.69 2.20
C TYR A 120 -8.27 12.16 1.79
N GLU A 121 -9.49 12.69 1.88
CA GLU A 121 -9.74 14.13 1.86
C GLU A 121 -9.34 14.78 3.20
N GLN A 122 -9.11 16.09 3.19
CA GLN A 122 -8.84 16.85 4.39
C GLN A 122 -9.99 16.69 5.40
N GLY A 123 -9.63 16.35 6.65
CA GLY A 123 -10.61 16.10 7.71
C GLY A 123 -11.10 14.65 7.79
N GLU A 124 -10.72 13.78 6.85
CA GLU A 124 -11.06 12.37 6.92
C GLU A 124 -10.05 11.56 7.73
N THR A 125 -10.56 10.63 8.54
CA THR A 125 -9.78 9.60 9.21
C THR A 125 -10.20 8.22 8.72
N TYR A 126 -9.30 7.25 8.79
CA TYR A 126 -9.57 5.89 8.36
C TYR A 126 -10.65 5.22 9.22
N SER A 127 -11.61 4.58 8.57
CA SER A 127 -12.58 3.70 9.21
C SER A 127 -12.72 2.42 8.38
N PRO A 128 -12.51 1.22 8.97
CA PRO A 128 -12.71 -0.05 8.28
C PRO A 128 -14.11 -0.18 7.66
N LEU A 129 -15.14 0.34 8.34
CA LEU A 129 -16.53 0.33 7.87
C LEU A 129 -16.73 1.23 6.64
N LYS A 130 -16.13 2.43 6.64
CA LYS A 130 -16.18 3.34 5.49
C LYS A 130 -15.41 2.78 4.28
N GLY A 131 -14.28 2.10 4.52
CA GLY A 131 -13.52 1.41 3.48
C GLY A 131 -14.23 0.20 2.87
N ALA A 132 -15.11 -0.46 3.62
CA ALA A 132 -15.97 -1.53 3.10
C ALA A 132 -17.15 -0.98 2.25
N LEU A 133 -17.54 0.27 2.44
CA LEU A 133 -18.65 0.94 1.73
C LEU A 133 -18.18 1.80 0.54
N ARG A 134 -16.95 1.62 0.05
CA ARG A 134 -16.36 2.38 -1.07
C ARG A 134 -16.31 3.90 -0.86
N GLN A 135 -16.13 4.34 0.39
CA GLN A 135 -16.12 5.77 0.71
C GLN A 135 -14.74 6.44 0.59
N TYR A 136 -13.70 5.69 0.21
CA TYR A 136 -12.37 6.26 -0.06
C TYR A 136 -11.95 5.94 -1.49
N GLU A 137 -11.16 6.81 -2.10
CA GLU A 137 -10.48 6.52 -3.36
C GLU A 137 -9.24 5.64 -3.15
N LEU A 138 -8.82 4.94 -4.20
CA LEU A 138 -7.60 4.16 -4.22
C LEU A 138 -6.43 5.02 -4.71
N ILE A 139 -5.29 4.97 -4.03
CA ILE A 139 -4.03 5.54 -4.52
C ILE A 139 -2.91 4.51 -4.41
N TYR A 140 -2.01 4.52 -5.40
CA TYR A 140 -0.72 3.87 -5.27
C TYR A 140 0.29 4.95 -4.94
N VAL A 141 0.87 4.87 -3.74
CA VAL A 141 1.98 5.73 -3.33
C VAL A 141 3.28 5.05 -3.78
N LEU A 142 3.98 5.71 -4.70
CA LEU A 142 5.38 5.43 -5.00
C LEU A 142 6.22 6.31 -4.08
N ALA A 143 7.09 5.70 -3.27
CA ALA A 143 7.81 6.43 -2.22
C ALA A 143 9.26 5.98 -2.08
N ASP A 144 10.06 6.87 -1.48
CA ASP A 144 11.28 6.48 -0.80
C ASP A 144 10.94 5.41 0.26
N GLU A 145 11.75 4.36 0.36
CA GLU A 145 11.48 3.29 1.31
C GLU A 145 11.52 3.79 2.77
N ARG A 146 12.37 4.79 3.05
CA ARG A 146 12.47 5.43 4.36
C ARG A 146 11.15 6.08 4.76
N ASP A 147 10.50 6.81 3.83
CA ASP A 147 9.20 7.46 4.08
C ASP A 147 8.19 6.46 4.66
N VAL A 148 7.92 5.39 3.91
CA VAL A 148 6.83 4.48 4.26
C VAL A 148 7.14 3.61 5.47
N ILE A 149 8.41 3.24 5.68
CA ILE A 149 8.80 2.38 6.80
C ILE A 149 8.96 3.18 8.09
N VAL A 150 9.61 4.35 8.06
CA VAL A 150 9.86 5.16 9.27
C VAL A 150 8.55 5.67 9.88
N LEU A 151 7.59 6.09 9.06
CA LEU A 151 6.24 6.43 9.56
C LEU A 151 5.67 5.33 10.44
N ARG A 152 5.70 4.09 9.95
CA ARG A 152 5.08 2.93 10.60
C ARG A 152 5.90 2.49 11.81
N ALA A 153 7.20 2.29 11.65
CA ALA A 153 8.08 1.79 12.72
C ALA A 153 8.33 2.81 13.85
N LYS A 154 8.64 4.08 13.52
CA LYS A 154 9.08 5.09 14.49
C LYS A 154 7.92 5.92 15.03
N HIS A 155 7.07 6.43 14.15
CA HIS A 155 6.07 7.43 14.53
C HIS A 155 4.75 6.79 14.98
N ARG A 156 4.32 5.71 14.32
CA ARG A 156 3.14 4.92 14.74
C ARG A 156 3.47 3.80 15.73
N LYS A 157 4.76 3.41 15.80
CA LYS A 157 5.24 2.29 16.64
C LYS A 157 4.58 0.95 16.25
N ASP A 158 4.27 0.80 14.97
CA ASP A 158 3.75 -0.43 14.42
C ASP A 158 4.85 -1.49 14.30
N ASP A 159 4.46 -2.74 14.42
CA ASP A 159 5.32 -3.86 14.03
C ASP A 159 5.51 -3.84 12.51
N VAL A 160 6.76 -3.79 12.04
CA VAL A 160 7.08 -3.83 10.61
C VAL A 160 7.88 -5.08 10.30
N TYR A 161 7.39 -5.86 9.34
CA TYR A 161 8.06 -7.06 8.83
C TYR A 161 8.43 -6.85 7.38
N LEU A 162 9.69 -7.14 7.03
CA LEU A 162 10.18 -7.13 5.66
C LEU A 162 10.74 -8.51 5.32
N TYR A 163 10.10 -9.15 4.35
CA TYR A 163 10.41 -10.49 3.87
C TYR A 163 11.11 -10.44 2.51
N ARG A 164 12.23 -11.16 2.41
CA ARG A 164 12.85 -11.49 1.12
C ARG A 164 11.90 -12.38 0.33
N THR A 165 11.63 -12.02 -0.92
CA THR A 165 10.89 -12.89 -1.85
C THR A 165 11.85 -13.77 -2.63
N ARG A 166 11.30 -14.80 -3.27
CA ARG A 166 12.01 -15.68 -4.21
C ARG A 166 11.79 -15.29 -5.67
N ALA A 167 11.27 -14.09 -5.94
CA ALA A 167 11.07 -13.61 -7.30
C ALA A 167 12.43 -13.46 -8.00
N THR A 168 12.54 -13.97 -9.22
CA THR A 168 13.71 -13.70 -10.07
C THR A 168 13.71 -12.24 -10.54
N PRO A 169 14.85 -11.68 -10.98
CA PRO A 169 14.89 -10.32 -11.55
C PRO A 169 13.86 -10.10 -12.67
N GLU A 170 13.62 -11.12 -13.49
CA GLU A 170 12.61 -11.07 -14.57
C GLU A 170 11.20 -10.95 -14.02
N LEU A 171 10.86 -11.75 -13.00
CA LEU A 171 9.55 -11.67 -12.33
C LEU A 171 9.38 -10.36 -11.57
N ALA A 172 10.43 -9.85 -10.91
CA ALA A 172 10.40 -8.56 -10.25
C ALA A 172 10.14 -7.43 -11.25
N ARG A 173 10.77 -7.48 -12.44
CA ARG A 173 10.54 -6.52 -13.53
C ARG A 173 9.12 -6.59 -14.07
N ALA A 174 8.63 -7.79 -14.36
CA ALA A 174 7.25 -7.96 -14.81
C ALA A 174 6.25 -7.41 -13.78
N LEU A 175 6.48 -7.70 -12.49
CA LEU A 175 5.65 -7.22 -11.39
C LEU A 175 5.67 -5.69 -11.28
N LEU A 176 6.85 -5.07 -11.34
CA LEU A 176 6.98 -3.62 -11.30
C LEU A 176 6.23 -2.95 -12.45
N LEU A 177 6.39 -3.45 -13.68
CA LEU A 177 5.73 -2.87 -14.85
C LEU A 177 4.20 -3.00 -14.77
N ASP A 178 3.68 -4.13 -14.29
CA ASP A 178 2.24 -4.29 -14.09
C ASP A 178 1.70 -3.35 -12.99
N VAL A 179 2.45 -3.15 -11.91
CA VAL A 179 2.16 -2.16 -10.86
C VAL A 179 2.13 -0.73 -11.43
N LEU A 180 3.12 -0.36 -12.24
CA LEU A 180 3.21 1.00 -12.79
C LEU A 180 2.16 1.27 -13.87
N ALA A 181 1.74 0.26 -14.62
CA ALA A 181 0.58 0.37 -15.50
C ALA A 181 -0.69 0.71 -14.70
N ARG A 182 -0.86 0.11 -13.52
CA ARG A 182 -1.96 0.41 -12.60
C ARG A 182 -1.86 1.82 -12.01
N VAL A 183 -0.66 2.26 -11.64
CA VAL A 183 -0.39 3.66 -11.20
C VAL A 183 -0.84 4.66 -12.27
N ASN A 184 -0.37 4.49 -13.51
CA ASN A 184 -0.70 5.39 -14.62
C ASN A 184 -2.20 5.38 -14.93
N LYS A 185 -2.86 4.21 -14.84
CA LYS A 185 -4.31 4.12 -15.01
C LYS A 185 -5.03 4.98 -13.96
N LEU A 186 -4.67 4.85 -12.68
CA LEU A 186 -5.31 5.61 -11.60
C LEU A 186 -5.06 7.12 -11.69
N ALA A 187 -3.90 7.53 -12.21
CA ALA A 187 -3.61 8.95 -12.49
C ALA A 187 -4.61 9.56 -13.50
N MET A 188 -5.10 8.77 -14.45
CA MET A 188 -6.06 9.20 -15.46
C MET A 188 -7.52 8.91 -15.11
N GLN A 189 -7.77 7.77 -14.47
CA GLN A 189 -9.09 7.23 -14.17
C GLN A 189 -9.13 6.79 -12.70
N PRO A 190 -9.61 7.65 -11.79
CA PRO A 190 -9.67 7.32 -10.38
C PRO A 190 -10.65 6.17 -10.13
N GLU A 191 -10.39 5.38 -9.10
CA GLU A 191 -11.24 4.26 -8.70
C GLU A 191 -11.44 4.29 -7.18
N PHE A 192 -12.57 3.76 -6.70
CA PHE A 192 -12.79 3.61 -5.27
C PHE A 192 -11.93 2.48 -4.68
N TYR A 193 -11.42 2.72 -3.48
CA TYR A 193 -10.89 1.71 -2.60
C TYR A 193 -12.04 0.83 -2.09
N ASP A 194 -11.84 -0.48 -2.12
CA ASP A 194 -12.82 -1.46 -1.67
C ASP A 194 -12.10 -2.45 -0.76
N ALA A 195 -12.44 -2.46 0.53
CA ALA A 195 -11.75 -3.28 1.52
C ALA A 195 -11.83 -4.80 1.23
N MET A 196 -12.75 -5.27 0.39
CA MET A 196 -12.90 -6.69 0.05
C MET A 196 -12.19 -7.07 -1.25
N SER A 197 -12.17 -6.18 -2.24
CA SER A 197 -11.76 -6.53 -3.60
C SER A 197 -10.69 -5.61 -4.20
N ASN A 198 -10.54 -4.39 -3.70
CA ASN A 198 -9.62 -3.37 -4.22
C ASN A 198 -8.85 -2.70 -3.07
N ASN A 199 -8.10 -3.52 -2.34
CA ASN A 199 -7.29 -3.14 -1.18
C ASN A 199 -5.81 -3.44 -1.42
N CYS A 200 -4.94 -3.16 -0.43
CA CYS A 200 -3.51 -3.39 -0.57
C CYS A 200 -3.11 -4.83 -0.91
N THR A 201 -3.74 -5.81 -0.28
CA THR A 201 -3.40 -7.22 -0.45
C THR A 201 -4.03 -7.81 -1.72
N THR A 202 -5.30 -7.49 -2.02
CA THR A 202 -5.96 -8.00 -3.23
C THR A 202 -5.33 -7.44 -4.49
N ASN A 203 -4.88 -6.19 -4.47
CA ASN A 203 -4.13 -5.61 -5.59
C ASN A 203 -2.79 -6.32 -5.79
N ILE A 204 -1.98 -6.52 -4.74
CA ILE A 204 -0.71 -7.25 -4.84
C ILE A 204 -0.95 -8.67 -5.39
N VAL A 205 -1.97 -9.37 -4.90
CA VAL A 205 -2.35 -10.71 -5.39
C VAL A 205 -2.72 -10.69 -6.86
N ALA A 206 -3.51 -9.70 -7.30
CA ALA A 206 -3.87 -9.55 -8.71
C ALA A 206 -2.64 -9.31 -9.59
N HIS A 207 -1.69 -8.48 -9.14
CA HIS A 207 -0.43 -8.25 -9.83
C HIS A 207 0.39 -9.53 -9.95
N VAL A 208 0.59 -10.25 -8.84
CA VAL A 208 1.31 -11.54 -8.83
C VAL A 208 0.66 -12.55 -9.78
N ASN A 209 -0.66 -12.67 -9.77
CA ASN A 209 -1.37 -13.60 -10.64
C ASN A 209 -1.40 -13.18 -12.13
N ARG A 210 -1.22 -11.90 -12.45
CA ARG A 210 -1.06 -11.47 -13.86
C ARG A 210 0.31 -11.85 -14.40
N VAL A 211 1.37 -11.70 -13.60
CA VAL A 211 2.74 -12.02 -14.01
C VAL A 211 3.09 -13.50 -13.86
N HIS A 212 2.42 -14.19 -12.94
CA HIS A 212 2.53 -15.62 -12.71
C HIS A 212 1.13 -16.22 -12.47
N PRO A 213 0.40 -16.59 -13.54
CA PRO A 213 -0.96 -17.12 -13.43
C PRO A 213 -1.11 -18.29 -12.45
N GLY A 214 -2.19 -18.24 -11.65
CA GLY A 214 -2.57 -19.28 -10.70
C GLY A 214 -1.68 -19.39 -9.45
N ARG A 215 -0.75 -18.45 -9.25
CA ARG A 215 0.25 -18.56 -8.19
C ARG A 215 -0.32 -18.33 -6.79
N VAL A 216 -1.31 -17.46 -6.65
CA VAL A 216 -2.00 -17.18 -5.39
C VAL A 216 -3.48 -17.48 -5.54
N PRO A 217 -4.00 -18.56 -4.92
CA PRO A 217 -5.42 -18.86 -4.95
C PRO A 217 -6.20 -17.83 -4.11
N LEU A 218 -7.47 -17.63 -4.44
CA LEU A 218 -8.37 -16.83 -3.60
C LEU A 218 -8.59 -17.56 -2.27
N ASN A 219 -8.03 -17.05 -1.17
CA ASN A 219 -8.10 -17.69 0.13
C ASN A 219 -8.27 -16.68 1.27
N ILE A 220 -8.38 -17.20 2.50
CA ILE A 220 -8.59 -16.36 3.69
C ILE A 220 -7.45 -15.38 3.98
N GLY A 221 -6.20 -15.70 3.60
CA GLY A 221 -5.05 -14.79 3.76
C GLY A 221 -5.05 -13.61 2.78
N VAL A 222 -5.83 -13.70 1.70
CA VAL A 222 -6.12 -12.55 0.81
C VAL A 222 -7.18 -11.63 1.43
N LEU A 223 -8.15 -12.20 2.14
CA LEU A 223 -9.23 -11.47 2.81
C LEU A 223 -8.82 -10.90 4.17
N LEU A 224 -7.87 -11.55 4.85
CA LEU A 224 -7.31 -11.18 6.14
C LEU A 224 -5.80 -10.96 5.97
N PRO A 225 -5.37 -9.75 5.58
CA PRO A 225 -3.97 -9.44 5.28
C PRO A 225 -2.98 -9.74 6.39
N GLY A 226 -3.43 -9.86 7.65
CA GLY A 226 -2.60 -10.30 8.77
C GLY A 226 -2.00 -11.70 8.61
N TYR A 227 -2.57 -12.52 7.71
CA TYR A 227 -2.05 -13.85 7.34
C TYR A 227 -1.36 -13.88 5.98
N ALA A 228 -1.19 -12.73 5.31
CA ALA A 228 -0.62 -12.67 3.97
C ALA A 228 0.84 -13.13 3.93
N ASP A 229 1.61 -12.88 5.00
CA ASP A 229 3.00 -13.35 5.13
C ASP A 229 3.07 -14.88 5.21
N ARG A 230 2.22 -15.50 6.03
CA ARG A 230 2.13 -16.95 6.16
C ARG A 230 1.68 -17.59 4.85
N LEU A 231 0.67 -17.02 4.19
CA LEU A 231 0.22 -17.50 2.89
C LEU A 231 1.34 -17.44 1.85
N ALA A 232 2.02 -16.29 1.74
CA ALA A 232 3.12 -16.14 0.80
C ALA A 232 4.26 -17.13 1.08
N TYR A 233 4.55 -17.42 2.35
CA TYR A 233 5.49 -18.46 2.74
C TYR A 233 5.04 -19.85 2.32
N ASP A 234 3.80 -20.25 2.63
CA ASP A 234 3.25 -21.57 2.33
C ASP A 234 3.17 -21.82 0.81
N LEU A 235 2.97 -20.76 0.02
CA LEU A 235 3.03 -20.80 -1.44
C LEU A 235 4.46 -20.84 -2.00
N GLY A 236 5.49 -20.65 -1.16
CA GLY A 236 6.89 -20.59 -1.55
C GLY A 236 7.27 -19.32 -2.30
N LEU A 237 6.56 -18.21 -2.06
CA LEU A 237 6.87 -16.88 -2.60
C LEU A 237 7.92 -16.15 -1.76
N LEU A 238 7.97 -16.44 -0.46
CA LEU A 238 8.99 -15.94 0.45
C LEU A 238 10.16 -16.91 0.55
N ASP A 239 11.28 -16.46 1.09
CA ASP A 239 12.40 -17.34 1.43
C ASP A 239 11.96 -18.46 2.40
N THR A 240 12.15 -19.71 2.01
CA THR A 240 11.77 -20.91 2.78
C THR A 240 12.97 -21.67 3.34
N GLN A 241 14.16 -21.06 3.39
CA GLN A 241 15.35 -21.68 4.00
C GLN A 241 15.19 -21.92 5.51
N LEU A 242 14.36 -21.10 6.17
CA LEU A 242 14.06 -21.20 7.59
C LEU A 242 12.59 -21.52 7.81
N PRO A 243 12.24 -22.28 8.87
CA PRO A 243 10.86 -22.41 9.30
C PRO A 243 10.20 -21.03 9.50
N PHE A 244 8.93 -20.91 9.13
CA PHE A 244 8.20 -19.64 9.11
C PHE A 244 8.35 -18.80 10.39
N GLU A 245 8.25 -19.40 11.57
CA GLU A 245 8.39 -18.66 12.84
C GLU A 245 9.78 -18.03 13.02
N LYS A 246 10.82 -18.68 12.51
CA LYS A 246 12.18 -18.11 12.51
C LYS A 246 12.31 -17.02 11.45
N LEU A 247 11.77 -17.26 10.25
CA LEU A 247 11.72 -16.24 9.20
C LEU A 247 10.99 -14.97 9.68
N LYS A 248 9.82 -15.10 10.30
CA LYS A 248 9.01 -13.98 10.81
C LYS A 248 9.76 -13.18 11.86
N LYS A 249 10.46 -13.85 12.78
CA LYS A 249 11.34 -13.16 13.75
C LYS A 249 12.47 -12.40 13.08
N GLN A 250 13.10 -12.98 12.05
CA GLN A 250 14.14 -12.30 11.27
C GLN A 250 13.55 -11.21 10.36
N ALA A 251 12.29 -11.33 9.95
CA ALA A 251 11.62 -10.34 9.10
C ALA A 251 11.30 -9.05 9.87
N LYS A 252 11.16 -9.11 11.19
CA LYS A 252 10.79 -7.98 12.03
C LYS A 252 11.92 -6.93 12.08
N ILE A 253 11.66 -5.77 11.47
CA ILE A 253 12.64 -4.67 11.30
C ILE A 253 12.30 -3.39 12.05
N ASP A 254 11.18 -3.32 12.77
CA ASP A 254 10.74 -2.13 13.52
C ASP A 254 11.89 -1.48 14.31
N ARG A 255 12.62 -2.26 15.12
CA ARG A 255 13.73 -1.75 15.94
C ARG A 255 14.90 -1.23 15.11
N VAL A 256 15.24 -1.91 14.02
CA VAL A 256 16.35 -1.54 13.14
C VAL A 256 15.99 -0.30 12.32
N ALA A 257 14.76 -0.23 11.83
CA ALA A 257 14.22 0.94 11.14
C ALA A 257 14.21 2.17 12.04
N VAL A 258 13.82 2.03 13.32
CA VAL A 258 13.91 3.13 14.29
C VAL A 258 15.36 3.58 14.52
N ARG A 259 16.29 2.63 14.70
CA ARG A 259 17.70 2.93 14.95
C ARG A 259 18.34 3.71 13.80
N TYR A 260 18.04 3.35 12.56
CA TYR A 260 18.67 3.92 11.37
C TYR A 260 17.80 4.92 10.61
N ALA A 261 16.72 5.43 11.23
CA ALA A 261 15.72 6.27 10.57
C ALA A 261 16.32 7.48 9.81
N GLU A 262 17.43 8.03 10.30
CA GLU A 262 18.12 9.19 9.69
C GLU A 262 19.37 8.79 8.88
N ASP A 263 19.74 7.51 8.84
CA ASP A 263 20.94 7.01 8.16
C ASP A 263 20.76 7.09 6.63
N ALA A 264 21.73 7.67 5.92
CA ALA A 264 21.74 7.75 4.46
C ALA A 264 21.57 6.36 3.80
N ASP A 265 22.09 5.32 4.44
CA ASP A 265 22.04 3.93 3.99
C ASP A 265 20.85 3.14 4.58
N PHE A 266 19.78 3.81 5.02
CA PHE A 266 18.59 3.23 5.67
C PHE A 266 18.14 1.90 5.07
N SER A 267 17.92 1.86 3.76
CA SER A 267 17.44 0.67 3.06
C SER A 267 18.40 -0.52 3.16
N ARG A 268 19.72 -0.29 3.15
CA ARG A 268 20.69 -1.37 3.43
C ARG A 268 20.65 -1.78 4.88
N ARG A 269 20.62 -0.81 5.80
CA ARG A 269 20.66 -1.07 7.24
C ARG A 269 19.51 -1.96 7.72
N ILE A 270 18.29 -1.76 7.21
CA ILE A 270 17.14 -2.61 7.58
C ILE A 270 17.21 -4.05 7.01
N ARG A 271 18.18 -4.31 6.13
CA ARG A 271 18.46 -5.61 5.50
C ARG A 271 19.71 -6.29 6.07
N GLN A 272 20.53 -5.60 6.85
CA GLN A 272 21.68 -6.17 7.56
C GLN A 272 21.18 -6.94 8.80
N ARG A 273 20.94 -8.24 8.63
CA ARG A 273 20.34 -9.12 9.65
C ARG A 273 21.15 -10.38 9.83
#